data_AF-A0A3D2G0T7-F1
#
_entry.id   AF-A0A3D2G0T7-F1
#
_cell.length_a   1.000
_cell.length_b   1.000
_cell.length_c   1.000
_cell.angle_alpha   90.00
_cell.angle_beta   90.00
_cell.angle_gamma   90.00
#
_symmetry.space_group_name_H-M   'P 1'
#
loop_
_entity.id
_entity.type
_entity.pdbx_description
1 polymer ?
#
loop_
_entity_poly.entity_id
_entity_poly.type
_entity_poly.pdbx_seq_one_letter_code
_entity_poly.pdbx_strand_id
1 'polypeptide(L)'
;AAVRSVGTETKTTVRTVYWCDAEREGDLITVRVCANGFLYNMVRAMVGTMVYASYGKLRAEDIPALLETRDRRLTGPTMPPQGLYMHRIWYDGPAGEMMADT
;
A
#
# COMPACT_ATOMS: atom_id res chain seq x y z
N ALA A 1 10.63 -3.10 -3.54
CA ALA A 1 11.15 -2.70 -4.88
C ALA A 1 10.04 -2.50 -5.92
N ALA A 2 9.17 -3.49 -6.18
CA ALA A 2 8.11 -3.43 -7.21
C ALA A 2 7.08 -2.28 -7.08
N VAL A 3 6.95 -1.68 -5.90
CA VAL A 3 5.96 -0.61 -5.59
C VAL A 3 6.62 0.74 -5.31
N ARG A 4 7.88 0.93 -5.72
CA ARG A 4 8.62 2.19 -5.50
C ARG A 4 8.76 2.97 -6.80
N SER A 5 8.50 4.28 -6.77
CA SER A 5 8.94 5.22 -7.83
C SER A 5 10.35 5.76 -7.52
N VAL A 6 11.15 6.07 -8.56
CA VAL A 6 12.53 6.57 -8.42
C VAL A 6 12.50 7.98 -7.80
N GLY A 7 13.25 8.21 -6.71
CA GLY A 7 13.29 9.54 -6.06
C GLY A 7 13.71 9.61 -4.58
N THR A 8 14.28 8.56 -3.98
CA THR A 8 14.73 8.60 -2.57
C THR A 8 15.86 7.62 -2.31
N GLU A 9 16.98 8.03 -1.72
CA GLU A 9 17.98 7.07 -1.21
C GLU A 9 17.42 6.36 0.03
N THR A 10 17.16 5.06 -0.07
CA THR A 10 16.62 4.26 1.04
C THR A 10 17.54 3.09 1.27
N LYS A 11 18.08 2.96 2.50
CA LYS A 11 19.03 1.89 2.90
C LYS A 11 18.49 0.47 2.67
N THR A 12 17.16 0.30 2.68
CA THR A 12 16.48 -0.96 2.32
C THR A 12 15.12 -0.68 1.68
N THR A 13 14.74 -1.52 0.70
CA THR A 13 13.43 -1.46 0.03
C THR A 13 12.43 -2.48 0.56
N VAL A 14 12.76 -3.17 1.65
CA VAL A 14 11.88 -4.11 2.33
C VAL A 14 11.03 -3.35 3.35
N ARG A 15 9.72 -3.59 3.34
CA ARG A 15 8.74 -3.06 4.29
C ARG A 15 7.82 -4.19 4.71
N THR A 16 7.42 -4.18 5.98
CA THR A 16 6.48 -5.14 6.53
C THR A 16 5.11 -4.49 6.53
N VAL A 17 4.21 -5.02 5.72
CA VAL A 17 2.78 -4.71 5.79
C VAL A 17 2.19 -5.62 6.85
N TYR A 18 1.61 -5.04 7.90
CA TYR A 18 0.97 -5.78 8.99
C TYR A 18 -0.41 -6.27 8.57
N TRP A 19 -1.17 -5.41 7.88
CA TRP A 19 -2.46 -5.76 7.31
C TRP A 19 -2.79 -4.84 6.13
N CYS A 20 -3.65 -5.35 5.26
CA CYS A 20 -4.21 -4.67 4.11
C CYS A 20 -5.64 -5.15 3.93
N ASP A 21 -6.62 -4.29 4.15
CA ASP A 21 -8.04 -4.60 4.06
C ASP A 21 -8.76 -3.66 3.09
N ALA A 22 -9.93 -4.10 2.64
CA ALA A 22 -10.81 -3.33 1.80
C ALA A 22 -12.25 -3.46 2.31
N GLU A 23 -12.90 -2.32 2.51
CA GLU A 23 -14.29 -2.23 2.95
C GLU A 23 -15.10 -1.45 1.91
N ARG A 24 -16.36 -1.87 1.72
CA ARG A 24 -17.30 -1.19 0.82
C ARG A 24 -18.45 -0.60 1.63
N GLU A 25 -18.67 0.69 1.45
CA GLU A 25 -19.83 1.41 1.97
C GLU A 25 -20.53 2.13 0.81
N GLY A 26 -21.69 1.61 0.40
CA GLY A 26 -22.37 2.08 -0.80
C GLY A 26 -21.47 1.97 -2.04
N ASP A 27 -21.14 3.11 -2.64
CA ASP A 27 -20.27 3.19 -3.82
C ASP A 27 -18.81 3.49 -3.49
N LEU A 28 -18.48 3.70 -2.21
CA LEU A 28 -17.12 3.95 -1.75
C LEU A 28 -16.44 2.63 -1.38
N ILE A 29 -15.24 2.42 -1.92
CA ILE A 29 -14.33 1.35 -1.49
C ILE A 29 -13.15 2.01 -0.79
N THR A 30 -12.98 1.70 0.49
CA THR A 30 -11.85 2.16 1.29
C THR A 30 -10.85 1.03 1.43
N VAL A 31 -9.61 1.27 0.98
CA VAL A 31 -8.50 0.34 1.17
C VAL A 31 -7.59 0.90 2.26
N ARG A 32 -7.39 0.13 3.32
CA ARG A 32 -6.52 0.52 4.43
C ARG A 32 -5.28 -0.36 4.42
N VAL A 33 -4.12 0.25 4.60
CA VAL A 33 -2.83 -0.47 4.64
C VAL A 33 -2.06 0.01 5.85
N CYS A 34 -1.66 -0.92 6.71
CA CYS A 34 -0.78 -0.64 7.84
C CYS A 34 0.57 -1.33 7.64
N ALA A 35 1.64 -0.58 7.87
CA ALA A 35 2.99 -1.07 7.68
C ALA A 35 3.96 -0.37 8.63
N ASN A 36 5.15 -0.94 8.82
CA ASN A 36 6.26 -0.29 9.52
C ASN A 36 6.87 0.91 8.75
N GLY A 37 6.36 1.16 7.55
CA GLY A 37 6.73 2.27 6.69
C GLY A 37 6.36 1.96 5.25
N PHE A 38 6.35 3.00 4.42
CA PHE A 38 6.00 2.89 3.01
C PHE A 38 7.15 3.38 2.13
N LEU A 39 7.29 2.79 0.94
CA LEU A 39 8.17 3.34 -0.09
C LEU A 39 7.44 4.46 -0.84
N TYR A 40 8.19 5.31 -1.54
CA TYR A 40 7.61 6.35 -2.37
C TYR A 40 6.63 5.76 -3.41
N ASN A 41 5.39 6.24 -3.39
CA ASN A 41 4.23 5.76 -4.16
C ASN A 41 3.74 4.33 -3.87
N MET A 42 4.21 3.67 -2.80
CA MET A 42 3.88 2.27 -2.49
C MET A 42 2.38 1.98 -2.44
N VAL A 43 1.65 2.69 -1.58
CA VAL A 43 0.21 2.44 -1.39
C VAL A 43 -0.57 2.71 -2.68
N ARG A 44 -0.26 3.80 -3.38
CA ARG A 44 -0.92 4.17 -4.65
C ARG A 44 -0.66 3.15 -5.77
N ALA A 45 0.52 2.54 -5.80
CA ALA A 45 0.86 1.49 -6.75
C ALA A 45 0.17 0.16 -6.40
N MET A 46 0.08 -0.18 -5.11
CA MET A 46 -0.66 -1.35 -4.63
C MET A 46 -2.14 -1.25 -5.03
N VAL A 47 -2.80 -0.13 -4.69
CA VAL A 47 -4.21 0.10 -5.04
C VAL A 47 -4.42 0.04 -6.54
N GLY A 48 -3.54 0.65 -7.34
CA GLY A 48 -3.69 0.59 -8.80
C GLY A 48 -3.50 -0.80 -9.40
N THR A 49 -2.71 -1.67 -8.76
CA THR A 49 -2.57 -3.08 -9.14
C THR A 49 -3.84 -3.86 -8.81
N MET A 50 -4.44 -3.63 -7.63
CA MET A 50 -5.71 -4.24 -7.24
C MET A 50 -6.85 -3.84 -8.19
N VAL A 51 -6.91 -2.56 -8.59
CA VAL A 51 -7.87 -2.06 -9.58
C VAL A 51 -7.65 -2.71 -10.96
N TYR A 52 -6.40 -2.93 -11.38
CA TYR A 52 -6.15 -3.66 -12.63
C TYR A 52 -6.64 -5.11 -12.57
N ALA A 53 -6.43 -5.77 -11.42
CA ALA A 53 -6.91 -7.13 -11.20
C ALA A 53 -8.45 -7.19 -11.18
N SER A 54 -9.12 -6.22 -10.57
CA SER A 54 -10.60 -6.19 -10.54
C SER A 54 -11.22 -5.99 -11.93
N TYR A 55 -10.52 -5.32 -12.85
CA TYR A 55 -10.91 -5.22 -14.25
C TYR A 55 -10.45 -6.41 -15.13
N GLY A 56 -9.86 -7.45 -14.55
CA GLY A 56 -9.38 -8.64 -15.28
C GLY A 56 -8.17 -8.40 -16.17
N LYS A 57 -7.46 -7.27 -16.01
CA LYS A 57 -6.21 -6.97 -16.75
C LYS A 57 -5.00 -7.72 -16.21
N LEU A 58 -5.16 -8.33 -15.04
CA LEU A 58 -4.19 -9.11 -14.28
C LEU A 58 -5.00 -10.15 -13.49
N ARG A 59 -4.46 -11.36 -13.26
CA ARG A 59 -5.07 -12.29 -12.31
C ARG A 59 -4.57 -11.99 -10.90
N ALA A 60 -5.46 -12.01 -9.91
CA ALA A 60 -5.06 -11.73 -8.54
C ALA A 60 -3.98 -12.71 -8.05
N GLU A 61 -4.03 -13.95 -8.53
CA GLU A 61 -3.07 -15.01 -8.24
C GLU A 61 -1.65 -14.72 -8.76
N ASP A 62 -1.49 -13.80 -9.72
CA ASP A 62 -0.19 -13.43 -10.29
C ASP A 62 0.56 -12.41 -9.41
N ILE A 63 -0.14 -11.74 -8.48
CA ILE A 63 0.43 -10.67 -7.63
C ILE A 63 1.66 -11.14 -6.83
N PRO A 64 1.68 -12.33 -6.18
CA PRO A 64 2.87 -12.82 -5.51
C PRO A 64 4.09 -12.91 -6.45
N ALA A 65 3.91 -13.50 -7.64
CA ALA A 65 4.98 -13.60 -8.64
C ALA A 65 5.44 -12.21 -9.11
N LEU A 66 4.51 -11.27 -9.32
CA LEU A 66 4.86 -9.89 -9.66
C LEU A 66 5.72 -9.21 -8.60
N LEU A 67 5.45 -9.43 -7.31
CA LEU A 67 6.27 -8.89 -6.23
C LEU A 67 7.69 -9.45 -6.22
N GLU A 68 7.85 -10.74 -6.56
CA GLU A 68 9.14 -11.43 -6.67
C GLU A 68 10.00 -10.88 -7.81
N THR A 69 9.40 -10.51 -8.95
CA THR A 69 10.14 -9.92 -10.10
C THR A 69 10.79 -8.58 -9.77
N ARG A 70 10.28 -7.87 -8.76
CA ARG A 70 10.74 -6.51 -8.36
C ARG A 70 10.63 -5.46 -9.47
N ASP A 71 9.91 -5.73 -10.56
CA ASP A 71 9.74 -4.82 -11.70
C ASP A 71 8.45 -4.01 -11.60
N ARG A 72 8.59 -2.69 -11.43
CA ARG A 72 7.45 -1.75 -11.32
C ARG A 72 6.60 -1.70 -12.60
N ARG A 73 7.16 -2.02 -13.77
CA ARG A 73 6.45 -1.94 -15.06
C ARG A 73 5.37 -3.02 -15.20
N LEU A 74 5.48 -4.09 -14.42
CA LEU A 74 4.55 -5.22 -14.45
C LEU A 74 3.38 -5.05 -13.47
N THR A 75 3.39 -4.00 -12.64
CA THR A 75 2.32 -3.69 -11.70
C THR A 75 1.40 -2.58 -12.24
N GLY A 76 0.20 -2.46 -11.68
CA GLY A 76 -0.80 -1.50 -12.14
C GLY A 76 -0.33 -0.03 -12.06
N PRO A 77 -1.03 0.89 -12.72
CA PRO A 77 -0.66 2.31 -12.73
C PRO A 77 -0.68 2.89 -11.31
N THR A 78 0.12 3.93 -11.07
CA THR A 78 0.06 4.64 -9.79
C THR A 78 -1.23 5.45 -9.73
N MET A 79 -2.13 5.10 -8.79
CA MET A 79 -3.40 5.82 -8.62
C MET A 79 -3.21 7.31 -8.34
N PRO A 80 -4.15 8.20 -8.68
CA PRO A 80 -4.07 9.63 -8.32
C PRO A 80 -3.91 9.85 -6.79
N PRO A 81 -3.23 10.93 -6.34
CA PRO A 81 -2.93 11.12 -4.92
C PRO A 81 -4.13 11.56 -4.08
N GLN A 82 -5.20 12.08 -4.69
CA GLN A 82 -6.31 12.74 -3.99
C GLN A 82 -7.11 11.80 -3.08
N GLY A 83 -7.07 10.49 -3.34
CA GLY A 83 -7.72 9.47 -2.52
C GLY A 83 -6.85 8.91 -1.40
N LEU A 84 -5.58 9.32 -1.28
CA LEU A 84 -4.66 8.83 -0.25
C LEU A 84 -4.50 9.86 0.87
N TYR A 85 -4.71 9.42 2.10
CA TYR A 85 -4.43 10.19 3.31
C TYR A 85 -3.83 9.29 4.39
N MET A 86 -3.10 9.88 5.33
CA MET A 86 -2.60 9.17 6.51
C MET A 86 -3.74 9.08 7.53
N HIS A 87 -4.13 7.86 7.92
CA HIS A 87 -5.25 7.64 8.83
C HIS A 87 -4.84 7.59 10.31
N ARG A 88 -3.85 6.76 10.66
CA ARG A 88 -3.39 6.57 12.04
C ARG A 88 -1.87 6.33 12.06
N ILE A 89 -1.23 6.82 13.11
CA ILE A 89 0.17 6.58 13.43
C ILE A 89 0.22 6.04 14.86
N TRP A 90 0.99 4.98 15.08
CA TRP A 90 1.22 4.40 16.40
C TRP A 90 2.60 4.80 16.89
N TYR A 91 2.66 5.14 18.18
CA TYR A 91 3.89 5.43 18.90
C TYR A 91 4.04 4.41 20.02
N ASP A 92 5.28 4.11 20.38
CA ASP A 92 5.58 3.31 21.57
C ASP A 92 5.76 4.21 22.80
N GLY A 93 5.70 3.61 23.98
CA GLY A 93 5.93 4.29 25.26
C GLY A 93 4.76 5.17 25.72
N PRO A 94 5.00 6.14 26.62
CA PRO A 94 3.94 6.89 27.29
C PRO A 94 2.98 7.60 26.32
N ALA A 95 3.48 8.06 25.18
CA ALA A 95 2.66 8.71 24.16
C ALA A 95 1.68 7.74 23.47
N GLY A 96 2.09 6.50 23.25
CA GLY A 96 1.24 5.46 22.69
C GLY A 96 0.17 4.98 23.67
N GLU A 97 0.55 4.80 24.92
CA GLU A 97 -0.36 4.37 25.99
C GLU A 97 -1.49 5.38 26.23
N MET A 98 -1.21 6.68 26.19
CA MET A 98 -2.22 7.73 26.29
C MET A 98 -3.21 7.76 25.11
N MET A 99 -2.85 7.20 23.95
CA MET A 99 -3.64 7.24 22.72
C MET A 99 -4.28 5.88 22.35
N ALA A 100 -4.08 4.85 23.19
CA ALA A 100 -4.62 3.52 22.96
C ALA A 100 -6.13 3.41 23.27
N ASP A 101 -6.66 4.29 24.12
CA ASP A 101 -8.06 4.34 24.58
C ASP A 101 -8.95 5.31 23.77
N THR A 102 -8.50 5.77 22.61
CA THR A 102 -9.29 6.58 21.65
C THR A 102 -9.45 5.86 20.32
#